data_AF-A0A1N6CQR7-F1
#
_entry.id   AF-A0A1N6CQR7-F1
#
_cell.length_a   1.000
_cell.length_b   1.000
_cell.length_c   1.000
_cell.angle_alpha   90.00
_cell.angle_beta   90.00
_cell.angle_gamma   90.00
#
_symmetry.space_group_name_H-M   'P 1'
#
loop_
_entity.id
_entity.type
_entity.pdbx_description
1 polymer ?
#
loop_
_entity_poly.entity_id
_entity_poly.type
_entity_poly.pdbx_seq_one_letter_code
_entity_poly.pdbx_strand_id
1 'polypeptide(L)'
;MPFLVEALISLLLIAGGVFVFIGSLGMAHLRDFYMRLHGPTKATTLGIGCMLIASMGYFWSVDGKPDIQELLITLFLFITAPVSAHLLAKTGLHMQLKHSQKTQGKPVELRPEEVGEKPVPHPDKGHG
;
A
#
# COMPACT_ATOMS: atom_id res chain seq x y z
N MET A 1 -14.93 0.78 -32.25
CA MET A 1 -13.83 1.38 -31.49
C MET A 1 -13.05 2.34 -32.36
N PRO A 2 -12.87 3.61 -31.99
CA PRO A 2 -11.93 4.48 -32.68
C PRO A 2 -10.48 4.02 -32.38
N PHE A 3 -9.63 3.95 -33.40
CA PHE A 3 -8.24 3.46 -33.31
C PHE A 3 -7.44 4.14 -32.18
N LEU A 4 -7.70 5.42 -31.92
CA LEU A 4 -7.04 6.20 -30.87
C LEU A 4 -7.30 5.64 -29.46
N VAL A 5 -8.52 5.16 -29.20
CA VAL A 5 -8.92 4.58 -27.91
C VAL A 5 -8.27 3.21 -27.72
N GLU A 6 -8.21 2.42 -28.79
CA GLU A 6 -7.57 1.10 -28.79
C GLU A 6 -6.06 1.18 -28.52
N ALA A 7 -5.40 2.18 -29.14
CA ALA A 7 -4.00 2.49 -28.87
C ALA A 7 -3.76 2.95 -27.42
N LEU A 8 -4.64 3.80 -26.88
CA LEU A 8 -4.56 4.28 -25.50
C LEU A 8 -4.73 3.13 -24.49
N ILE A 9 -5.73 2.27 -24.67
CA ILE A 9 -5.99 1.10 -23.82
C ILE A 9 -4.78 0.17 -23.83
N SER A 10 -4.26 -0.14 -25.02
CA SER A 10 -3.08 -1.00 -25.17
C SER A 10 -1.85 -0.43 -24.45
N LEU A 11 -1.62 0.87 -24.57
CA LEU A 11 -0.53 1.56 -23.88
C LEU A 11 -0.70 1.51 -22.36
N LEU A 12 -1.91 1.74 -21.84
CA LEU A 12 -2.19 1.64 -20.40
C LEU A 12 -2.00 0.22 -19.87
N LEU A 13 -2.39 -0.81 -20.62
CA LEU A 13 -2.20 -2.21 -20.21
C LEU A 13 -0.72 -2.58 -20.17
N ILE A 14 0.07 -2.18 -21.17
CA ILE A 14 1.52 -2.40 -21.19
C ILE A 14 2.18 -1.66 -20.03
N ALA A 15 1.87 -0.38 -19.84
CA ALA A 15 2.39 0.41 -18.73
C ALA A 15 2.02 -0.22 -17.37
N GLY A 16 0.75 -0.61 -17.20
CA GLY A 16 0.26 -1.29 -16.00
C GLY A 16 1.01 -2.59 -15.72
N GLY A 17 1.24 -3.40 -16.76
CA GLY A 17 2.02 -4.63 -16.67
C GLY A 17 3.48 -4.39 -16.26
N VAL A 18 4.13 -3.37 -16.83
CA VAL A 18 5.48 -2.95 -16.43
C VAL A 18 5.53 -2.51 -14.98
N PHE A 19 4.55 -1.74 -14.49
CA PHE A 19 4.48 -1.36 -13.08
C PHE A 19 4.31 -2.57 -12.17
N VAL A 20 3.39 -3.49 -12.47
CA VAL A 20 3.21 -4.73 -11.68
C VAL A 20 4.50 -5.56 -11.67
N PHE A 21 5.19 -5.67 -12.80
CA PHE A 21 6.48 -6.36 -12.91
C PHE A 21 7.56 -5.71 -12.03
N ILE A 22 7.71 -4.37 -12.10
CA ILE A 22 8.64 -3.62 -11.25
C ILE A 22 8.29 -3.80 -9.77
N GLY A 23 7.00 -3.84 -9.42
CA GLY A 23 6.54 -4.12 -8.05
C GLY A 23 6.99 -5.48 -7.54
N SER A 24 6.79 -6.52 -8.35
CA SER A 24 7.25 -7.89 -8.05
C SER A 24 8.77 -7.95 -7.91
N LEU A 25 9.50 -7.31 -8.83
CA LEU A 25 10.96 -7.24 -8.78
C LEU A 25 11.46 -6.49 -7.54
N GLY A 26 10.80 -5.39 -7.16
CA GLY A 26 11.07 -4.65 -5.93
C GLY A 26 10.86 -5.50 -4.67
N MET A 27 9.83 -6.36 -4.65
CA MET A 27 9.60 -7.29 -3.55
C MET A 27 10.73 -8.31 -3.40
N ALA A 28 11.28 -8.77 -4.52
CA ALA A 28 12.33 -9.79 -4.57
C ALA A 28 13.74 -9.22 -4.29
N HIS A 29 14.01 -7.98 -4.73
CA HIS A 29 15.35 -7.40 -4.68
C HIS A 29 15.64 -6.57 -3.41
N LEU A 30 14.62 -6.00 -2.77
CA LEU A 30 14.82 -5.11 -1.61
C LEU A 30 15.18 -5.91 -0.34
N ARG A 31 16.17 -5.41 0.42
CA ARG A 31 16.75 -6.12 1.58
C ARG A 31 16.01 -5.91 2.91
N ASP A 32 15.23 -4.83 3.02
CA ASP A 32 14.49 -4.46 4.24
C ASP A 32 13.00 -4.77 4.08
N PHE A 33 12.36 -5.38 5.09
CA PHE A 33 10.93 -5.70 5.10
C PHE A 33 10.05 -4.48 4.78
N TYR A 34 10.36 -3.31 5.35
CA TYR A 34 9.56 -2.11 5.12
C TYR A 34 9.77 -1.53 3.72
N MET A 35 11.00 -1.61 3.17
CA MET A 35 11.24 -1.27 1.77
C MET A 35 10.52 -2.25 0.83
N ARG A 36 10.53 -3.55 1.16
CA ARG A 36 9.81 -4.61 0.43
C ARG A 36 8.29 -4.45 0.51
N LEU A 37 7.76 -3.71 1.48
CA LEU A 37 6.33 -3.42 1.56
C LEU A 37 5.98 -2.17 0.74
N HIS A 38 6.86 -1.18 0.72
CA HIS A 38 6.63 0.09 0.02
C HIS A 38 6.75 -0.03 -1.51
N GLY A 39 7.73 -0.81 -1.99
CA GLY A 39 7.96 -1.04 -3.43
C GLY A 39 6.74 -1.65 -4.14
N PRO A 40 6.27 -2.82 -3.70
CA PRO A 40 5.09 -3.47 -4.25
C PRO A 40 3.84 -2.62 -4.09
N THR A 41 3.60 -2.00 -2.93
CA THR A 41 2.36 -1.22 -2.70
C THR A 41 2.21 -0.03 -3.66
N LYS A 42 3.31 0.69 -3.97
CA LYS A 42 3.30 1.79 -4.95
C LYS A 42 3.11 1.29 -6.38
N ALA A 43 3.79 0.20 -6.71
CA ALA A 43 3.76 -0.38 -8.03
C ALA A 43 2.41 -1.03 -8.36
N THR A 44 1.78 -1.71 -7.39
CA THR A 44 0.48 -2.35 -7.58
C THR A 44 -0.64 -1.33 -7.67
N THR A 45 -0.65 -0.26 -6.85
CA THR A 45 -1.66 0.80 -6.96
C THR A 45 -1.63 1.52 -8.30
N LEU A 46 -0.43 1.86 -8.82
CA LEU A 46 -0.30 2.44 -10.16
C LEU A 46 -0.60 1.42 -11.27
N GLY A 47 -0.07 0.20 -11.17
CA GLY A 47 -0.22 -0.82 -12.20
C GLY A 47 -1.66 -1.28 -12.38
N ILE A 48 -2.31 -1.65 -11.27
CA ILE A 48 -3.73 -2.01 -11.27
C ILE A 48 -4.57 -0.78 -11.64
N GLY A 49 -4.26 0.41 -11.11
CA GLY A 49 -4.95 1.65 -11.51
C GLY A 49 -4.95 1.88 -13.03
N CYS A 50 -3.81 1.72 -13.70
CA CYS A 50 -3.72 1.80 -15.16
C CYS A 50 -4.57 0.73 -15.86
N MET A 51 -4.54 -0.52 -15.39
CA MET A 51 -5.36 -1.59 -15.96
C MET A 51 -6.86 -1.33 -15.82
N LEU A 52 -7.29 -0.76 -14.70
CA LEU A 52 -8.69 -0.44 -14.44
C LEU A 52 -9.20 0.71 -15.31
N ILE A 53 -8.40 1.76 -15.50
CA ILE A 53 -8.72 2.86 -16.42
C ILE A 53 -8.81 2.32 -17.86
N ALA A 54 -7.90 1.41 -18.24
CA ALA A 54 -7.93 0.76 -19.55
C ALA A 54 -9.23 -0.05 -19.75
N SER A 55 -9.60 -0.85 -18.74
CA SER A 55 -10.82 -1.67 -18.76
C SER A 55 -12.08 -0.80 -18.87
N MET A 56 -12.18 0.25 -18.05
CA MET A 56 -13.30 1.17 -18.09
C MET A 56 -13.43 1.87 -19.45
N GLY A 57 -12.30 2.25 -20.06
CA GLY A 57 -12.27 2.82 -21.42
C GLY A 57 -12.72 1.83 -22.50
N TYR A 58 -12.37 0.55 -22.36
CA TYR A 58 -12.80 -0.53 -23.26
C TYR A 58 -14.31 -0.76 -23.16
N PHE A 59 -14.84 -1.01 -21.96
CA PHE A 59 -16.27 -1.28 -21.76
C PHE A 59 -17.17 -0.11 -22.14
N TRP A 60 -16.72 1.11 -21.88
CA TRP A 60 -17.42 2.32 -22.31
C TRP A 60 -17.63 2.35 -23.82
N SER A 61 -16.66 1.89 -24.61
CA SER A 61 -16.70 2.02 -26.06
C SER A 61 -17.14 0.74 -26.80
N VAL A 62 -17.23 -0.43 -26.15
CA VAL A 62 -17.79 -1.66 -26.76
C VAL A 62 -19.29 -1.73 -26.50
N ASP A 63 -19.67 -1.75 -25.22
CA ASP A 63 -21.02 -2.15 -24.78
C ASP A 63 -21.84 -0.99 -24.21
N GLY A 64 -21.20 0.17 -23.96
CA GLY A 64 -21.85 1.35 -23.37
C GLY A 64 -22.37 1.12 -21.94
N LYS A 65 -21.98 0.00 -21.32
CA LYS A 65 -22.39 -0.39 -19.97
C LYS A 65 -21.15 -0.83 -19.19
N PRO A 66 -20.86 -0.20 -18.04
CA PRO A 66 -19.84 -0.73 -17.14
C PRO A 66 -20.30 -2.07 -16.58
N ASP A 67 -19.46 -3.10 -16.69
CA ASP A 67 -19.74 -4.39 -16.04
C ASP A 67 -19.49 -4.26 -14.53
N ILE A 68 -20.49 -4.68 -13.74
CA ILE A 68 -20.46 -4.63 -12.28
C ILE A 68 -19.30 -5.47 -11.73
N GLN A 69 -18.97 -6.57 -12.41
CA GLN A 69 -17.92 -7.48 -11.96
C GLN A 69 -16.54 -6.81 -11.95
N GLU A 70 -16.21 -6.02 -12.97
CA GLU A 70 -14.93 -5.31 -13.05
C GLU A 70 -14.81 -4.22 -11.99
N LEU A 71 -15.90 -3.48 -11.78
CA LEU A 71 -15.96 -2.47 -10.71
C LEU A 71 -15.80 -3.11 -9.33
N LEU A 72 -16.37 -4.31 -9.13
CA LEU A 72 -16.28 -5.02 -7.86
C LEU A 72 -14.85 -5.52 -7.60
N ILE A 73 -14.18 -6.09 -8.62
CA ILE A 73 -12.78 -6.53 -8.54
C ILE A 73 -11.89 -5.33 -8.24
N THR A 74 -12.09 -4.22 -8.96
CA THR A 74 -11.40 -2.93 -8.75
C THR A 74 -11.49 -2.48 -7.30
N LEU A 75 -12.72 -2.33 -6.81
CA LEU A 75 -13.00 -1.79 -5.49
C LEU A 75 -12.42 -2.69 -4.40
N PHE A 76 -12.63 -3.99 -4.53
CA PHE A 76 -12.13 -4.97 -3.59
C PHE A 76 -10.61 -4.90 -3.51
N LEU A 77 -9.92 -4.95 -4.65
CA LEU A 77 -8.46 -4.99 -4.69
C LEU A 77 -7.85 -3.66 -4.21
N PHE A 78 -8.50 -2.54 -4.52
CA PHE A 78 -8.10 -1.21 -4.04
C PHE A 78 -8.27 -1.04 -2.53
N ILE A 79 -9.24 -1.69 -1.90
CA ILE A 79 -9.43 -1.65 -0.44
C ILE A 79 -8.51 -2.67 0.24
N THR A 80 -8.45 -3.89 -0.28
CA THR A 80 -7.70 -4.99 0.36
C THR A 80 -6.21 -4.71 0.35
N ALA A 81 -5.64 -4.22 -0.75
CA ALA A 81 -4.21 -3.96 -0.85
C ALA A 81 -3.64 -3.00 0.23
N PRO A 82 -4.17 -1.78 0.44
CA PRO A 82 -3.68 -0.87 1.47
C PRO A 82 -3.98 -1.36 2.88
N VAL A 83 -5.12 -2.01 3.12
CA VAL A 83 -5.45 -2.58 4.43
C VAL A 83 -4.46 -3.68 4.80
N SER A 84 -4.19 -4.62 3.88
CA SER A 84 -3.19 -5.68 4.08
C SER A 84 -1.79 -5.09 4.31
N ALA A 85 -1.39 -4.08 3.53
CA ALA A 85 -0.10 -3.41 3.73
C ALA A 85 -0.01 -2.75 5.12
N HIS A 86 -1.06 -2.07 5.57
CA HIS A 86 -1.08 -1.43 6.88
C HIS A 86 -0.95 -2.46 8.02
N LEU A 87 -1.70 -3.56 7.93
CA LEU A 87 -1.64 -4.65 8.91
C LEU A 87 -0.26 -5.31 8.94
N LEU A 88 0.34 -5.58 7.77
CA LEU A 88 1.70 -6.11 7.66
C LEU A 88 2.73 -5.18 8.29
N ALA A 89 2.63 -3.87 8.07
CA ALA A 89 3.52 -2.87 8.65
C ALA A 89 3.41 -2.84 10.19
N LYS A 90 2.18 -2.81 10.72
CA LYS A 90 1.91 -2.78 12.17
C LYS A 90 2.41 -4.04 12.86
N THR A 91 2.17 -5.21 12.28
CA THR A 91 2.66 -6.49 12.82
C THR A 91 4.19 -6.56 12.74
N GLY A 92 4.79 -6.11 11.63
CA GLY A 92 6.25 -6.07 11.51
C GLY A 92 6.92 -5.19 12.57
N LEU A 93 6.26 -4.07 12.95
CA LEU A 93 6.72 -3.17 14.00
C LEU A 93 6.64 -3.84 15.38
N HIS A 94 5.51 -4.48 15.67
CA HIS A 94 5.31 -5.22 16.92
C HIS A 94 6.28 -6.40 17.08
N MET A 95 6.65 -7.06 15.98
CA MET A 95 7.63 -8.16 15.98
C MET A 95 9.09 -7.69 15.98
N GLN A 96 9.33 -6.36 15.99
CA GLN A 96 10.67 -5.76 15.91
C GLN A 96 11.54 -6.35 14.79
N LEU A 97 10.94 -6.58 13.61
CA LEU A 97 11.66 -7.15 12.46
C LEU A 97 12.86 -6.27 12.11
N LYS A 98 14.03 -6.86 11.87
CA LYS A 98 15.26 -6.11 11.53
C LYS A 98 15.02 -5.07 10.44
N HIS A 99 15.14 -3.80 10.81
CA HIS A 99 15.12 -2.67 9.89
C HIS A 99 16.57 -2.33 9.46
N SER A 100 16.73 -1.70 8.31
CA SER A 100 18.01 -1.20 7.84
C SER A 100 18.65 -0.25 8.85
N GLN A 101 19.95 -0.37 9.10
CA GLN A 101 20.69 0.52 10.01
C GLN A 101 20.68 2.00 9.56
N LYS A 102 20.32 2.27 8.30
CA LYS A 102 20.15 3.63 7.76
C LYS A 102 18.79 4.26 8.10
N THR A 103 17.84 3.48 8.61
CA THR A 103 16.50 3.98 8.96
C THR A 103 16.60 4.84 10.21
N GLN A 104 16.32 6.15 10.06
CA GLN A 104 16.33 7.11 11.17
C GLN A 104 14.92 7.39 11.65
N GLY A 105 14.76 7.52 12.97
CA GLY A 105 13.48 7.72 13.65
C GLY A 105 13.19 6.58 14.63
N LYS A 106 12.73 6.93 15.84
CA LYS A 106 12.21 5.96 16.82
C LYS A 106 10.68 6.11 16.84
N PRO A 107 9.93 5.30 16.08
CA PRO A 107 8.47 5.24 16.17
C PRO A 107 8.03 5.13 17.63
N VAL A 108 6.88 5.72 17.96
CA VAL A 108 6.36 5.69 19.34
C VAL A 108 6.24 4.24 19.83
N GLU A 109 5.81 3.33 18.96
CA GLU A 109 5.70 1.90 19.27
C GLU A 109 7.03 1.16 19.50
N LEU A 110 8.17 1.73 19.09
CA LEU A 110 9.51 1.16 19.34
C LEU A 110 10.24 1.82 20.52
N ARG A 111 9.63 2.85 21.14
CA ARG A 111 10.17 3.37 22.40
C ARG A 111 9.92 2.30 23.47
N PRO A 112 10.93 1.97 24.30
CA PRO A 112 10.65 1.33 25.57
C PRO A 112 9.54 2.17 26.21
N GLU A 113 8.41 1.56 26.53
CA GLU A 113 7.42 2.28 27.31
C GLU A 113 8.14 2.77 28.56
N GLU A 114 8.27 4.09 28.74
CA GLU A 114 8.55 4.67 30.05
C GLU A 114 7.30 4.48 30.93
N VAL A 115 6.88 3.21 31.11
CA VAL A 115 5.95 2.79 32.15
C VAL A 115 6.68 3.04 33.46
N GLY A 116 6.47 4.23 34.02
CA GLY A 116 6.68 4.48 35.43
C GLY A 116 8.00 5.13 35.86
N GLU A 117 8.77 5.77 34.98
CA GLU A 117 10.00 6.45 35.46
C GLU A 117 9.76 7.88 35.95
N LYS A 118 8.64 8.50 35.58
CA LYS A 118 8.17 9.70 36.27
C LYS A 118 7.28 9.27 37.44
N PRO A 119 7.68 9.55 38.69
CA PRO A 119 6.81 9.36 39.84
C PRO A 119 5.48 10.04 39.52
N VAL A 120 4.39 9.26 39.54
CA VAL A 120 3.05 9.83 39.49
C VAL A 120 2.99 10.80 40.67
N PRO A 121 2.72 12.10 40.47
CA PRO A 121 2.63 13.03 41.58
C PRO A 121 1.58 12.48 42.54
N HIS A 122 2.04 11.99 43.70
CA HIS A 122 1.13 11.60 44.74
C HIS A 122 0.35 12.86 45.09
N PRO A 123 -0.99 12.87 45.04
CA PRO A 123 -1.75 14.02 45.50
C PRO A 123 -1.25 14.30 46.92
N ASP A 124 -0.68 15.48 47.07
CA ASP A 124 -0.13 15.97 48.32
C ASP A 124 -1.17 15.70 49.41
N LYS A 125 -0.80 14.88 50.41
CA LYS A 125 -1.56 14.81 51.65
C LYS A 125 -1.21 16.08 52.43
N GLY A 126 -1.64 17.20 51.87
CA GLY A 126 -1.58 18.50 52.48
C GLY A 126 -2.74 18.63 53.45
N HIS A 127 -2.35 18.83 54.71
CA HIS A 127 -3.05 19.59 55.74
C HIS A 127 -4.00 18.82 56.69
N GLY A 128 -3.64 18.86 57.97
CA GLY A 128 -4.58 18.92 59.10
C GLY A 128 -4.63 17.71 59.98
#